data_AF-A0A6I2YWF5-F1
#
_entry.id   AF-A0A6I2YWF5-F1
#
_cell.length_a   1.000
_cell.length_b   1.000
_cell.length_c   1.000
_cell.angle_alpha   90.00
_cell.angle_beta   90.00
_cell.angle_gamma   90.00
#
_symmetry.space_group_name_H-M   'P 1'
#
loop_
_entity.id
_entity.type
_entity.pdbx_description
1 polymer ?
#
loop_
_entity_poly.entity_id
_entity_poly.type
_entity_poly.pdbx_seq_one_letter_code
_entity_poly.pdbx_strand_id
1 'polypeptide(L)'
;MYNLNISRSPRLVLVVLLALAAMVGVTPTAHAMPEGSTIEIVLDQLTPVVPKAKGTLRISGRVLNISGRSIDNVSVQLRVADLALADRSSLAAVSDADLVSEVDNGSSSIDNTRTLIASSLAPNQQESFILSIAISSL
;
A
#
# COMPACT_ATOMS: atom_id res chain seq x y z
N MET A 1 59.55 8.73 -40.03
CA MET A 1 58.33 9.28 -40.68
C MET A 1 57.68 8.17 -41.49
N TYR A 2 56.60 7.56 -40.99
CA TYR A 2 55.65 6.75 -41.77
C TYR A 2 54.25 6.91 -41.17
N ASN A 3 53.28 7.15 -42.06
CA ASN A 3 51.95 7.69 -41.78
C ASN A 3 50.98 6.67 -41.18
N LEU A 4 50.17 7.12 -40.23
CA LEU A 4 49.07 6.37 -39.61
C LEU A 4 47.84 6.43 -40.54
N ASN A 5 47.49 5.31 -41.18
CA ASN A 5 46.30 5.22 -42.04
C ASN A 5 45.12 4.71 -41.19
N ILE A 6 44.24 5.63 -40.75
CA ILE A 6 43.06 5.31 -39.94
C ILE A 6 41.94 4.82 -40.88
N SER A 7 41.71 3.50 -40.88
CA SER A 7 40.55 2.87 -41.49
C SER A 7 39.28 3.18 -40.69
N ARG A 8 38.36 3.95 -41.28
CA ARG A 8 37.04 4.26 -40.71
C ARG A 8 36.15 3.02 -40.73
N SER A 9 35.88 2.46 -39.56
CA SER A 9 34.93 1.35 -39.36
C SER A 9 33.54 1.89 -38.99
N PRO A 10 32.48 1.70 -39.80
CA PRO A 10 31.15 2.26 -39.54
C PRO A 10 30.29 1.42 -38.55
N ARG A 11 30.89 0.45 -37.85
CA ARG A 11 30.15 -0.54 -37.02
C ARG A 11 29.72 -0.03 -35.64
N LEU A 12 30.11 1.19 -35.26
CA LEU A 12 29.89 1.70 -33.90
C LEU A 12 28.52 2.34 -33.68
N VAL A 13 27.74 2.56 -34.74
CA VAL A 13 26.44 3.28 -34.63
C VAL A 13 25.29 2.37 -34.16
N LEU A 14 25.39 1.06 -34.34
CA LEU A 14 24.25 0.16 -34.08
C LEU A 14 24.11 -0.31 -32.61
N VAL A 15 25.13 -0.13 -31.77
CA VAL A 15 25.08 -0.60 -30.36
C VAL A 15 24.37 0.39 -29.44
N VAL A 16 24.29 1.68 -29.81
CA VAL A 16 23.70 2.71 -28.94
C VAL A 16 22.15 2.66 -28.92
N LEU A 17 21.50 2.10 -29.96
CA LEU A 17 20.04 2.13 -30.05
C LEU A 17 19.31 1.08 -29.19
N LEU A 18 19.98 -0.01 -28.76
CA LEU A 18 19.34 -1.05 -27.94
C LEU A 18 19.30 -0.75 -26.44
N ALA A 19 20.05 0.25 -25.96
CA ALA A 19 20.09 0.57 -24.52
C ALA A 19 18.88 1.39 -24.03
N LEU A 20 18.08 1.98 -24.93
CA LEU A 20 17.01 2.91 -24.55
C LEU A 20 15.65 2.24 -24.29
N ALA A 21 15.50 0.94 -24.56
CA ALA A 21 14.21 0.25 -24.48
C ALA A 21 13.90 -0.42 -23.13
N ALA A 22 14.83 -0.39 -22.16
CA ALA A 22 14.68 -1.11 -20.88
C ALA A 22 14.05 -0.29 -19.74
N MET A 23 13.64 0.97 -19.98
CA MET A 23 13.17 1.88 -18.93
C MET A 23 11.68 2.26 -19.06
N VAL A 24 10.84 1.34 -19.56
CA VAL A 24 9.39 1.44 -19.35
C VAL A 24 9.03 0.59 -18.13
N GLY A 25 9.68 0.90 -17.00
CA GLY A 25 9.20 0.45 -15.70
C GLY A 25 7.98 1.28 -15.37
N VAL A 26 6.81 0.66 -15.25
CA VAL A 26 5.62 1.28 -14.67
C VAL A 26 5.99 1.67 -13.25
N THR A 27 6.41 2.92 -13.04
CA THR A 27 6.61 3.42 -11.68
C THR A 27 5.22 3.52 -11.06
N PRO A 28 4.94 2.84 -9.93
CA PRO A 28 3.68 3.02 -9.25
C PRO A 28 3.49 4.51 -8.96
N THR A 29 2.34 5.05 -9.32
CA THR A 29 1.98 6.43 -9.01
C THR A 29 1.98 6.58 -7.49
N ALA A 30 2.96 7.32 -6.96
CA ALA A 30 2.97 7.69 -5.56
C ALA A 30 1.78 8.60 -5.29
N HIS A 31 0.77 8.08 -4.57
CA HIS A 31 -0.37 8.88 -4.14
C HIS A 31 0.08 9.76 -2.97
N ALA A 32 -0.11 11.07 -3.09
CA ALA A 32 0.25 12.01 -2.02
C ALA A 32 -0.49 11.65 -0.72
N MET A 33 0.26 11.60 0.39
CA MET A 33 -0.31 11.43 1.71
C MET A 33 -1.12 12.67 2.10
N PRO A 34 -2.24 12.53 2.82
CA PRO A 34 -3.00 13.67 3.32
C PRO A 34 -2.14 14.52 4.25
N GLU A 35 -2.31 15.85 4.19
CA GLU A 35 -1.69 16.75 5.16
C GLU A 35 -2.13 16.37 6.58
N GLY A 36 -1.18 16.26 7.51
CA GLY A 36 -1.43 15.85 8.89
C GLY A 36 -1.44 14.33 9.15
N SER A 37 -1.22 13.50 8.14
CA SER A 37 -1.05 12.05 8.35
C SER A 37 0.20 11.75 9.18
N THR A 38 0.06 10.90 10.20
CA THR A 38 1.15 10.51 11.11
C THR A 38 1.62 9.08 10.89
N ILE A 39 0.86 8.31 10.12
CA ILE A 39 1.05 6.90 9.85
C ILE A 39 0.93 6.67 8.35
N GLU A 40 1.83 5.86 7.80
CA GLU A 40 1.71 5.28 6.47
C GLU A 40 1.40 3.78 6.59
N ILE A 41 0.48 3.28 5.77
CA ILE A 41 0.14 1.86 5.71
C ILE A 41 0.51 1.36 4.31
N VAL A 42 1.37 0.35 4.25
CA VAL A 42 1.78 -0.32 3.02
C VAL A 42 1.17 -1.72 3.00
N LEU A 43 0.34 -2.00 1.99
CA LEU A 43 -0.17 -3.35 1.75
C LEU A 43 0.83 -4.12 0.90
N ASP A 44 1.33 -5.23 1.44
CA ASP A 44 2.29 -6.08 0.74
C ASP A 44 1.60 -7.17 -0.08
N GLN A 45 0.55 -7.79 0.49
CA GLN A 45 -0.08 -8.94 -0.13
C GLN A 45 -1.56 -9.06 0.21
N LEU A 46 -2.34 -9.45 -0.80
CA LEU A 46 -3.75 -9.84 -0.73
C LEU A 46 -3.88 -11.26 -1.29
N THR A 47 -4.31 -12.21 -0.47
CA THR A 47 -4.39 -13.63 -0.85
C THR A 47 -5.73 -14.25 -0.44
N PRO A 48 -6.45 -14.93 -1.34
CA PRO A 48 -6.18 -15.01 -2.79
C PRO A 48 -6.47 -13.65 -3.46
N VAL A 49 -5.81 -13.39 -4.60
CA VAL A 49 -6.06 -12.17 -5.40
C VAL A 49 -7.52 -12.09 -5.86
N VAL A 50 -8.16 -13.24 -6.10
CA VAL A 50 -9.59 -13.35 -6.39
C VAL A 50 -10.25 -14.16 -5.26
N PRO A 51 -10.89 -13.49 -4.28
CA PRO A 51 -11.60 -14.14 -3.20
C PRO A 51 -12.79 -14.96 -3.71
N LYS A 52 -12.98 -16.14 -3.11
CA LYS A 52 -14.20 -16.95 -3.31
C LYS A 52 -15.17 -16.66 -2.17
N ALA A 53 -16.47 -16.74 -2.43
CA ALA A 53 -17.52 -16.43 -1.45
C ALA A 53 -17.43 -17.23 -0.13
N LYS A 54 -16.80 -18.42 -0.14
CA LYS A 54 -16.56 -19.25 1.06
C LYS A 54 -15.09 -19.32 1.46
N GLY A 55 -14.26 -18.43 0.95
CA GLY A 55 -12.82 -18.41 1.19
C GLY A 55 -12.42 -17.49 2.34
N THR A 56 -11.15 -17.56 2.71
CA THR A 56 -10.52 -16.61 3.63
C THR A 56 -9.66 -15.65 2.81
N LEU A 57 -9.84 -14.35 3.03
CA LEU A 57 -8.94 -13.30 2.56
C LEU A 57 -7.89 -13.03 3.63
N ARG A 58 -6.62 -13.15 3.23
CA ARG A 58 -5.46 -12.79 4.02
C ARG A 58 -4.83 -11.52 3.47
N ILE A 59 -4.67 -10.54 4.35
CA ILE A 59 -4.07 -9.24 4.06
C ILE A 59 -2.80 -9.13 4.90
N SER A 60 -1.67 -8.84 4.30
CA SER A 60 -0.45 -8.52 5.04
C SER A 60 0.14 -7.21 4.57
N GLY A 61 0.78 -6.51 5.50
CA GLY A 61 1.36 -5.22 5.24
C GLY A 61 2.24 -4.74 6.37
N ARG A 62 2.61 -3.47 6.30
CA ARG A 62 3.38 -2.77 7.32
C ARG A 62 2.74 -1.44 7.65
N VAL A 63 2.90 -1.03 8.89
CA VAL A 63 2.56 0.30 9.38
C VAL A 63 3.86 1.02 9.68
N LEU A 64 4.06 2.22 9.13
CA LEU A 64 5.23 3.06 9.33
C LEU A 64 4.80 4.35 10.05
N ASN A 65 5.50 4.68 11.13
CA ASN A 65 5.35 5.99 11.76
C ASN A 65 6.19 7.03 11.00
N ILE A 66 5.53 7.85 10.20
CA ILE A 66 6.15 8.95 9.46
C ILE A 66 6.14 10.28 10.23
N SER A 67 5.62 10.27 11.46
CA SER A 67 5.59 11.46 12.31
C SER A 67 6.94 11.67 13.03
N GLY A 68 7.15 12.89 13.53
CA GLY A 68 8.31 13.22 14.36
C GLY A 68 8.22 12.77 15.83
N ARG A 69 7.21 11.98 16.23
CA ARG A 69 6.98 11.56 17.62
C ARG A 69 6.59 10.08 17.72
N SER A 70 6.71 9.48 18.91
CA SER A 70 6.22 8.11 19.13
C SER A 70 4.69 8.05 19.07
N ILE A 71 4.16 6.90 18.64
CA ILE A 71 2.72 6.62 18.62
C ILE A 71 2.48 5.36 19.44
N ASP A 72 1.65 5.47 20.47
CA ASP A 72 1.36 4.37 21.39
C ASP A 72 0.11 3.60 20.99
N ASN A 73 0.04 2.32 21.38
CA ASN A 73 -1.08 1.41 21.19
C ASN A 73 -1.56 1.33 19.72
N VAL A 74 -0.61 1.13 18.81
CA VAL A 74 -0.90 1.03 17.38
C VAL A 74 -1.68 -0.26 17.12
N SER A 75 -2.89 -0.11 16.57
CA SER A 75 -3.75 -1.22 16.17
C SER A 75 -4.21 -1.07 14.73
N VAL A 76 -4.41 -2.19 14.05
CA VAL A 76 -4.94 -2.25 12.68
C VAL A 76 -6.30 -2.94 12.72
N GLN A 77 -7.24 -2.44 11.92
CA GLN A 77 -8.59 -2.98 11.81
C GLN A 77 -9.05 -2.90 10.35
N LEU A 78 -9.85 -3.87 9.92
CA LEU A 78 -10.51 -3.83 8.61
C LEU A 78 -11.92 -3.28 8.75
N ARG A 79 -12.29 -2.37 7.84
CA ARG A 79 -13.65 -1.82 7.71
C ARG A 79 -14.16 -2.07 6.31
N VAL A 80 -15.46 -2.34 6.20
CA VAL A 80 -16.14 -2.49 4.91
C VAL A 80 -17.11 -1.35 4.75
N ALA A 81 -17.03 -0.68 3.61
CA ALA A 81 -18.00 0.34 3.22
C ALA A 81 -19.19 -0.35 2.55
N ASP A 82 -20.41 0.00 2.95
CA ASP A 82 -21.63 -0.55 2.37
C ASP A 82 -21.95 0.08 1.00
N LEU A 83 -21.38 1.25 0.74
CA LEU A 83 -21.49 1.98 -0.52
C LEU A 83 -20.14 2.02 -1.23
N ALA A 84 -20.18 2.00 -2.57
CA ALA A 84 -18.99 2.18 -3.38
C ALA A 84 -18.35 3.54 -3.06
N LEU A 85 -17.06 3.51 -2.71
CA LEU A 85 -16.30 4.71 -2.40
C LEU A 85 -15.94 5.43 -3.70
N ALA A 86 -16.66 6.52 -3.99
CA ALA A 86 -16.48 7.29 -5.22
C ALA A 86 -15.23 8.19 -5.17
N ASP A 87 -14.85 8.64 -3.97
CA ASP A 87 -13.77 9.60 -3.77
C ASP A 87 -13.09 9.43 -2.40
N ARG A 88 -11.97 10.14 -2.21
CA ARG A 88 -11.17 10.08 -0.98
C ARG A 88 -11.89 10.70 0.22
N SER A 89 -12.79 11.67 0.01
CA SER A 89 -13.64 12.21 1.09
C SER A 89 -14.59 11.16 1.66
N SER A 90 -15.03 10.21 0.83
CA SER A 90 -15.84 9.07 1.27
C SER A 90 -15.09 8.14 2.24
N LEU A 91 -13.75 8.06 2.15
CA LEU A 91 -12.93 7.31 3.11
C LEU A 91 -12.90 7.96 4.50
N ALA A 92 -12.97 9.29 4.58
CA ALA A 92 -13.02 9.98 5.87
C ALA A 92 -14.32 9.64 6.61
N ALA A 93 -15.46 9.64 5.91
CA ALA A 93 -16.74 9.23 6.49
C ALA A 93 -16.73 7.79 7.02
N VAL A 94 -16.09 6.86 6.30
CA VAL A 94 -15.88 5.48 6.77
C VAL A 94 -14.93 5.42 7.96
N SER A 95 -13.93 6.31 8.04
CA SER A 95 -12.95 6.33 9.14
C SER A 95 -13.51 6.95 10.42
N ASP A 96 -14.34 7.97 10.30
CA ASP A 96 -14.94 8.73 11.40
C ASP A 96 -16.16 8.03 12.03
N ALA A 97 -16.76 7.06 11.32
CA ALA A 97 -17.79 6.20 11.88
C ALA A 97 -17.25 5.47 13.14
N ASP A 98 -18.05 5.42 14.21
CA ASP A 98 -17.64 4.88 15.52
C ASP A 98 -17.02 3.47 15.42
N LEU A 99 -15.98 3.22 16.22
CA LEU A 99 -15.19 1.98 16.21
C LEU A 99 -15.96 0.72 16.66
N VAL A 100 -17.21 0.88 17.12
CA VAL A 100 -18.03 -0.19 17.74
C VAL A 100 -19.51 -0.13 17.33
N SER A 101 -19.88 0.69 16.34
CA SER A 101 -21.29 0.83 15.98
C SER A 101 -21.54 0.28 14.59
N GLU A 102 -22.50 -0.63 14.51
CA GLU A 102 -23.30 -0.88 13.31
C GLU A 102 -23.96 0.45 12.98
N VAL A 103 -23.28 1.27 12.17
CA VAL A 103 -23.80 2.59 11.83
C VAL A 103 -24.95 2.36 10.87
N ASP A 104 -26.12 2.87 11.25
CA ASP A 104 -27.37 2.94 10.48
C ASP A 104 -27.22 3.80 9.19
N ASN A 105 -26.00 3.94 8.66
CA ASN A 105 -25.58 4.77 7.53
C ASN A 105 -24.21 4.34 6.92
N GLY A 106 -23.95 3.04 6.75
CA GLY A 106 -23.16 2.63 5.58
C GLY A 106 -21.69 2.21 5.76
N SER A 107 -21.25 1.84 6.97
CA SER A 107 -19.94 1.18 7.16
C SER A 107 -19.91 0.36 8.44
N SER A 108 -19.71 -0.95 8.34
CA SER A 108 -19.52 -1.82 9.50
C SER A 108 -18.04 -2.04 9.81
N SER A 109 -17.68 -1.79 11.07
CA SER A 109 -16.41 -2.27 11.64
C SER A 109 -16.49 -3.79 11.77
N ILE A 110 -15.51 -4.50 11.22
CA ILE A 110 -15.41 -5.94 11.49
C ILE A 110 -14.63 -6.09 12.79
N ASP A 111 -15.35 -6.05 13.91
CA ASP A 111 -14.77 -5.98 15.26
C ASP A 111 -13.77 -7.11 15.55
N ASN A 112 -13.94 -8.29 14.95
CA ASN A 112 -13.02 -9.42 15.10
C ASN A 112 -11.67 -9.25 14.36
N THR A 113 -11.46 -8.13 13.65
CA THR A 113 -10.22 -7.87 12.91
C THR A 113 -9.28 -6.88 13.60
N ARG A 114 -9.73 -6.21 14.69
CA ARG A 114 -8.87 -5.26 15.39
C ARG A 114 -7.73 -6.00 16.10
N THR A 115 -6.51 -5.73 15.67
CA THR A 115 -5.30 -6.37 16.18
C THR A 115 -4.33 -5.30 16.66
N LEU A 116 -3.90 -5.41 17.92
CA LEU A 116 -2.78 -4.61 18.44
C LEU A 116 -1.50 -5.10 17.76
N ILE A 117 -0.79 -4.21 17.06
CA ILE A 117 0.44 -4.54 16.34
C ILE A 117 1.69 -4.08 17.10
N ALA A 118 1.61 -2.95 17.81
CA ALA A 118 2.71 -2.45 18.64
C ALA A 118 2.16 -1.67 19.84
N SER A 119 2.79 -1.85 21.00
CA SER A 119 2.51 -1.00 22.17
C SER A 119 3.04 0.43 22.01
N SER A 120 4.12 0.60 21.24
CA SER A 120 4.64 1.89 20.81
C SER A 120 5.43 1.74 19.51
N LEU A 121 5.32 2.74 18.63
CA LEU A 121 6.02 2.81 17.36
C LEU A 121 6.78 4.15 17.29
N ALA A 122 8.10 4.10 17.38
CA ALA A 122 8.96 5.29 17.38
C ALA A 122 8.98 5.98 16.00
N PRO A 123 9.45 7.24 15.90
CA PRO A 123 9.61 7.91 14.61
C PRO A 123 10.43 7.09 13.61
N ASN A 124 9.93 6.96 12.38
CA ASN A 124 10.50 6.16 11.28
C ASN A 124 10.58 4.65 11.55
N GLN A 125 9.97 4.16 12.62
CA GLN A 125 9.85 2.73 12.88
C GLN A 125 8.65 2.15 12.13
N GLN A 126 8.79 0.91 11.69
CA GLN A 126 7.72 0.14 11.06
C GLN A 126 7.44 -1.16 11.81
N GLU A 127 6.20 -1.63 11.72
CA GLU A 127 5.75 -2.91 12.25
C GLU A 127 4.90 -3.66 11.22
N SER A 128 5.03 -4.98 11.15
CA SER A 128 4.28 -5.80 10.19
C SER A 128 2.96 -6.28 10.78
N PHE A 129 1.96 -6.47 9.93
CA PHE A 129 0.68 -7.04 10.35
C PHE A 129 0.15 -8.07 9.35
N ILE A 130 -0.68 -8.97 9.86
CA ILE A 130 -1.43 -9.94 9.07
C ILE A 130 -2.87 -9.97 9.60
N LEU A 131 -3.83 -9.75 8.72
CA LEU A 131 -5.26 -9.94 8.98
C LEU A 131 -5.78 -11.12 8.17
N SER A 132 -6.70 -11.88 8.76
CA SER A 132 -7.39 -12.99 8.09
C SER A 132 -8.89 -12.87 8.34
N ILE A 133 -9.66 -12.79 7.26
CA ILE A 133 -11.10 -12.59 7.32
C ILE A 133 -11.79 -13.66 6.47
N ALA A 134 -12.82 -14.31 7.02
CA ALA A 134 -13.69 -15.15 6.22
C ALA A 134 -14.57 -14.27 5.34
N ILE A 135 -14.56 -14.47 4.02
CA ILE A 135 -15.41 -13.67 3.11
C ILE A 135 -16.89 -13.86 3.43
N SER A 136 -17.27 -15.01 4.00
CA SER A 136 -18.64 -15.28 4.43
C SER A 136 -19.09 -14.49 5.67
N SER A 137 -18.17 -13.79 6.35
CA SER A 137 -18.48 -12.92 7.48
C SER A 137 -18.43 -11.43 7.10
N LEU A 138 -18.32 -11.13 5.81
CA LEU A 138 -18.41 -9.79 5.23
C LEU A 138 -19.83 -9.53 4.74
#